data_AF-A0AA37WNG5-F1
#
_entry.id   AF-A0AA37WNG5-F1
#
_cell.length_a   1.000
_cell.length_b   1.000
_cell.length_c   1.000
_cell.angle_alpha   90.00
_cell.angle_beta   90.00
_cell.angle_gamma   90.00
#
_symmetry.space_group_name_H-M   'P 1'
#
loop_
_entity.id
_entity.type
_entity.pdbx_description
1 polymer ?
#
loop_
_entity_poly.entity_id
_entity_poly.type
_entity_poly.pdbx_seq_one_letter_code
_entity_poly.pdbx_strand_id
1 'polypeptide(L)'
;MYIFINPDNSVNYANNHPVNWHLFHEGLRLIEFPEKELFEVVKDIPPEYARWDEELQEVYHAPDFLPEKLELNERRRLARERIVSKYPVFKQMNIMRSGDEKEIEKMGKYIDEYRAWSNDHSRGIEELEKIEASFDATQ
;
A
#
# COMPACT_ATOMS: atom_id res chain seq x y z
N MET A 1 -18.89 -6.13 24.66
CA MET A 1 -17.94 -5.52 23.69
C MET A 1 -18.70 -5.00 22.47
N TYR A 2 -18.29 -3.87 21.91
CA TYR A 2 -18.93 -3.27 20.74
C TYR A 2 -17.94 -3.03 19.61
N ILE A 3 -18.31 -3.43 18.40
CA ILE A 3 -17.62 -3.03 17.17
C ILE A 3 -18.53 -2.13 16.34
N PHE A 4 -17.90 -1.19 15.66
CA PHE A 4 -18.56 -0.33 14.69
C PHE A 4 -18.13 -0.73 13.30
N ILE A 5 -19.09 -1.01 12.43
CA ILE A 5 -18.85 -1.39 11.04
C ILE A 5 -19.27 -0.22 10.17
N ASN A 6 -18.29 0.33 9.46
CA ASN A 6 -18.49 1.36 8.47
C ASN A 6 -19.19 0.81 7.22
N PRO A 7 -19.75 1.67 6.34
CA PRO A 7 -20.37 1.25 5.08
C PRO A 7 -19.42 0.49 4.14
N ASP A 8 -18.11 0.72 4.26
CA ASP A 8 -17.06 0.04 3.50
C ASP A 8 -16.57 -1.27 4.18
N ASN A 9 -17.32 -1.75 5.17
CA ASN A 9 -17.03 -2.91 6.02
C ASN A 9 -15.75 -2.77 6.88
N SER A 10 -15.16 -1.57 6.99
CA SER A 10 -14.09 -1.33 7.97
C SER A 10 -14.62 -1.34 9.41
N VAL A 11 -13.84 -1.98 10.27
CA VAL A 11 -14.20 -2.21 11.67
C VAL A 11 -13.42 -1.25 12.56
N ASN A 12 -14.14 -0.38 13.24
CA ASN A 12 -13.66 0.42 14.35
C ASN A 12 -14.12 -0.22 15.67
N TYR A 13 -13.45 0.06 16.78
CA TYR A 13 -13.78 -0.55 18.07
C TYR A 13 -13.84 0.46 19.21
N ALA A 14 -14.83 0.32 20.11
CA ALA A 14 -14.92 1.10 21.35
C ALA A 14 -14.74 0.21 22.59
N ASN A 15 -13.47 0.15 23.05
CA ASN A 15 -12.85 0.14 24.39
C ASN A 15 -11.55 -0.71 24.30
N ASN A 16 -10.63 -0.78 25.28
CA ASN A 16 -9.84 0.35 25.81
C ASN A 16 -8.97 1.06 24.73
N HIS A 17 -9.51 1.18 23.51
CA HIS A 17 -9.33 2.19 22.44
C HIS A 17 -8.06 2.12 21.57
N PRO A 18 -8.24 2.17 20.22
CA PRO A 18 -8.51 3.45 19.55
C PRO A 18 -9.83 3.52 18.77
N VAL A 19 -10.54 4.62 19.01
CA VAL A 19 -11.29 5.37 17.99
C VAL A 19 -10.25 6.39 17.47
N ASN A 20 -9.90 6.51 16.19
CA ASN A 20 -10.77 6.90 15.09
C ASN A 20 -10.01 6.73 13.75
N TRP A 21 -9.87 5.51 13.23
CA TRP A 21 -9.44 5.35 11.84
C TRP A 21 -10.69 5.38 10.97
N HIS A 22 -11.05 6.57 10.50
CA HIS A 22 -12.09 6.76 9.48
C HIS A 22 -13.50 6.29 9.91
N LEU A 23 -13.99 6.71 11.08
CA LEU A 23 -15.37 6.43 11.48
C LEU A 23 -16.36 7.25 10.64
N PHE A 24 -17.24 6.57 9.90
CA PHE A 24 -18.34 7.21 9.19
C PHE A 24 -19.52 7.41 10.16
N HIS A 25 -20.11 8.60 10.18
CA HIS A 25 -21.24 8.90 11.07
C HIS A 25 -22.59 8.50 10.44
N GLU A 26 -22.61 8.27 9.12
CA GLU A 26 -23.77 7.82 8.37
C GLU A 26 -23.58 6.38 7.90
N GLY A 27 -24.63 5.55 8.01
CA GLY A 27 -24.60 4.15 7.60
C GLY A 27 -23.79 3.22 8.52
N LEU A 28 -23.35 3.71 9.68
CA LEU A 28 -22.64 2.93 10.68
C LEU A 28 -23.53 1.85 11.28
N ARG A 29 -23.00 0.64 11.42
CA ARG A 29 -23.66 -0.46 12.09
C ARG A 29 -22.94 -0.81 13.38
N LEU A 30 -23.70 -1.00 14.44
CA LEU A 30 -23.20 -1.40 15.75
C LEU A 30 -23.51 -2.88 15.95
N ILE A 31 -22.48 -3.67 16.28
CA ILE A 31 -22.67 -5.06 16.70
C ILE A 31 -22.18 -5.20 18.13
N GLU A 32 -23.05 -5.77 18.97
CA GLU A 32 -22.80 -6.04 20.38
C GLU A 32 -22.47 -7.51 20.59
N PHE A 33 -21.38 -7.76 21.31
CA PHE A 33 -20.97 -9.06 21.81
C PHE A 33 -21.01 -9.03 23.34
N PRO A 34 -22.11 -9.50 23.97
CA PRO A 34 -22.34 -9.33 25.40
C PRO A 34 -21.38 -10.11 26.29
N GLU A 35 -20.82 -11.22 25.80
CA GLU A 35 -19.97 -12.14 26.58
C GLU A 35 -18.57 -12.35 25.99
N LYS A 36 -18.12 -11.47 25.07
CA LYS A 36 -16.78 -11.55 24.47
C LYS A 36 -15.94 -10.32 24.78
N GLU A 37 -14.65 -10.55 24.96
CA GLU A 37 -13.63 -9.50 25.06
C GLU A 37 -13.14 -9.03 23.68
N LEU A 38 -12.52 -7.85 23.61
CA LEU A 38 -11.98 -7.27 22.36
C LEU A 38 -11.06 -8.26 21.62
N PHE A 39 -10.14 -8.90 22.34
CA PHE A 39 -9.19 -9.85 21.75
C PHE A 39 -9.88 -11.12 21.21
N GLU A 40 -11.02 -11.53 21.74
CA GLU A 40 -11.75 -12.69 21.22
C GLU A 40 -12.48 -12.37 19.92
N VAL A 41 -12.82 -11.10 19.69
CA VAL A 41 -13.56 -10.64 18.51
C VAL A 41 -12.61 -10.14 17.42
N VAL A 42 -11.68 -9.24 17.77
CA VAL A 42 -10.78 -8.55 16.84
C VAL A 42 -9.37 -9.15 16.87
N LYS A 43 -9.03 -9.96 17.88
CA LYS A 43 -7.67 -10.52 18.06
C LYS A 43 -6.66 -9.37 18.22
N ASP A 44 -5.53 -9.44 17.53
CA ASP A 44 -4.49 -8.41 17.53
C ASP A 44 -4.47 -7.65 16.17
N ILE A 45 -5.65 -7.43 15.58
CA ILE A 45 -5.81 -6.79 14.28
C ILE A 45 -6.02 -5.27 14.50
N PRO A 46 -5.12 -4.40 14.01
CA PRO A 46 -5.30 -2.95 14.05
C PRO A 46 -6.56 -2.49 13.28
N PRO A 47 -7.20 -1.35 13.63
CA PRO A 47 -8.46 -0.95 12.99
C PRO A 47 -8.29 -0.68 11.49
N GLU A 48 -7.11 -0.24 11.05
CA GLU A 48 -6.80 -0.02 9.64
C GLU A 48 -6.95 -1.30 8.79
N TYR A 49 -6.68 -2.46 9.39
CA TYR A 49 -6.73 -3.77 8.74
C TYR A 49 -7.94 -4.61 9.16
N ALA A 50 -8.75 -4.15 10.11
CA ALA A 50 -9.92 -4.89 10.58
C ALA A 50 -11.09 -4.71 9.62
N ARG A 51 -11.66 -5.82 9.14
CA ARG A 51 -12.85 -5.84 8.27
C ARG A 51 -13.88 -6.85 8.79
N TRP A 52 -15.14 -6.58 8.49
CA TRP A 52 -16.27 -7.43 8.87
C TRP A 52 -16.65 -8.38 7.73
N ASP A 53 -16.72 -9.67 8.02
CA ASP A 53 -17.30 -10.69 7.15
C ASP A 53 -18.77 -10.94 7.54
N GLU A 54 -19.70 -10.66 6.63
CA GLU A 54 -21.13 -10.85 6.88
C GLU A 54 -21.56 -12.31 6.90
N GLU A 55 -20.92 -13.17 6.12
CA GLU A 55 -21.31 -14.58 6.02
C GLU A 55 -20.87 -15.33 7.28
N LEU A 56 -19.66 -15.02 7.76
CA LEU A 56 -19.05 -15.65 8.93
C LEU A 56 -19.35 -14.93 10.24
N GLN A 57 -19.81 -13.67 10.17
CA GLN A 57 -20.04 -12.80 11.34
C GLN A 57 -18.77 -12.64 12.20
N GLU A 58 -17.62 -12.46 11.54
CA GLU A 58 -16.30 -12.40 12.17
C GLU A 58 -15.44 -11.24 11.63
N VAL A 59 -14.47 -10.80 12.45
CA VAL A 59 -13.46 -9.82 12.03
C VAL A 59 -12.25 -10.54 11.43
N TYR A 60 -11.84 -10.13 10.24
CA TYR A 60 -10.66 -10.65 9.57
C TYR A 60 -9.63 -9.56 9.29
N HIS A 61 -8.36 -9.98 9.18
CA HIS A 61 -7.24 -9.09 8.87
C HIS A 61 -7.14 -8.92 7.36
N ALA A 62 -7.52 -7.74 6.87
CA ALA A 62 -7.37 -7.31 5.50
C ALA A 62 -6.22 -6.30 5.41
N PRO A 63 -4.97 -6.74 5.16
CA PRO A 63 -3.80 -5.85 5.12
C PRO A 63 -3.92 -4.75 4.04
N ASP A 64 -4.80 -4.96 3.06
CA ASP A 64 -4.67 -4.33 1.75
C ASP A 64 -5.89 -3.52 1.30
N PHE A 65 -6.96 -3.38 2.09
CA PHE A 65 -8.23 -2.93 1.53
C PHE A 65 -8.39 -1.41 1.39
N LEU A 66 -7.79 -0.88 0.32
CA LEU A 66 -8.27 0.23 -0.52
C LEU A 66 -7.87 -0.16 -1.97
N PRO A 67 -8.81 -0.53 -2.88
CA PRO A 67 -8.48 -1.08 -4.21
C PRO A 67 -7.50 -0.22 -5.01
N GLU A 68 -7.66 1.10 -4.97
CA GLU A 68 -6.73 2.05 -5.61
C GLU A 68 -5.35 2.07 -4.94
N LYS A 69 -5.27 1.86 -3.62
CA LYS A 69 -3.98 1.76 -2.91
C LYS A 69 -3.29 0.42 -3.11
N LEU A 70 -4.03 -0.66 -3.33
CA LEU A 70 -3.51 -1.99 -3.67
C LEU A 70 -2.73 -1.95 -4.98
N GLU A 71 -3.34 -1.43 -6.04
CA GLU A 71 -2.66 -1.28 -7.33
C GLU A 71 -1.50 -0.29 -7.23
N LEU A 72 -1.66 0.81 -6.48
CA LEU A 72 -0.58 1.77 -6.25
C LEU A 72 0.62 1.13 -5.52
N ASN A 73 0.35 0.33 -4.48
CA ASN A 73 1.38 -0.34 -3.70
C ASN A 73 2.12 -1.36 -4.55
N GLU A 74 1.39 -2.09 -5.40
CA GLU A 74 1.99 -3.07 -6.30
C GLU A 74 2.86 -2.39 -7.37
N ARG A 75 2.38 -1.31 -7.99
CA ARG A 75 3.17 -0.51 -8.94
C ARG A 75 4.41 0.08 -8.28
N ARG A 76 4.29 0.59 -7.06
CA ARG A 76 5.44 1.11 -6.28
C ARG A 76 6.42 0.01 -5.91
N ARG A 77 5.94 -1.19 -5.59
CA ARG A 77 6.78 -2.37 -5.32
C ARG A 77 7.55 -2.77 -6.56
N LEU A 78 6.87 -2.94 -7.70
CA LEU A 78 7.48 -3.28 -8.98
C LEU A 78 8.51 -2.24 -9.42
N ALA A 79 8.18 -0.95 -9.36
CA ALA A 79 9.13 0.12 -9.67
C ALA A 79 10.38 0.05 -8.78
N ARG A 80 10.21 -0.20 -7.47
CA ARG A 80 11.34 -0.36 -6.54
C ARG A 80 12.22 -1.55 -6.91
N GLU A 81 11.63 -2.69 -7.23
CA GLU A 81 12.38 -3.90 -7.63
C GLU A 81 13.19 -3.67 -8.89
N ARG A 82 12.61 -3.02 -9.91
CA ARG A 82 13.31 -2.65 -11.15
C ARG A 82 14.43 -1.65 -10.93
N ILE A 83 14.20 -0.64 -10.09
CA ILE A 83 15.23 0.35 -9.71
C ILE A 83 16.40 -0.34 -9.01
N VAL A 84 16.13 -1.13 -7.98
CA VAL A 84 17.17 -1.76 -7.16
C VAL A 84 17.92 -2.85 -7.94
N SER A 85 17.27 -3.52 -8.90
CA SER A 85 17.92 -4.50 -9.78
C SER A 85 19.03 -3.86 -10.64
N LYS A 86 18.77 -2.69 -11.25
CA LYS A 86 19.75 -2.01 -12.13
C LYS A 86 20.73 -1.12 -11.35
N TYR A 87 20.20 -0.40 -10.36
CA TYR A 87 20.93 0.52 -9.50
C TYR A 87 20.64 0.17 -8.04
N PRO A 88 21.36 -0.80 -7.45
CA PRO A 88 21.28 -1.06 -6.02
C PRO A 88 21.62 0.19 -5.20
N VAL A 89 21.10 0.29 -3.98
CA VAL A 89 21.27 1.49 -3.12
C VAL A 89 22.74 1.89 -2.95
N PHE A 90 23.64 0.92 -2.75
CA PHE A 90 25.08 1.23 -2.63
C PHE A 90 25.65 1.84 -3.92
N LYS A 91 25.21 1.38 -5.09
CA LYS A 91 25.63 1.90 -6.39
C LYS A 91 25.08 3.30 -6.63
N GLN A 92 23.82 3.54 -6.24
CA GLN A 92 23.22 4.87 -6.29
C GLN A 92 24.03 5.88 -5.46
N MET A 93 24.34 5.52 -4.21
CA MET A 93 25.14 6.36 -3.32
C MET A 93 26.55 6.62 -3.86
N ASN A 94 27.17 5.64 -4.50
CA ASN A 94 28.49 5.80 -5.13
C ASN A 94 28.43 6.76 -6.32
N ILE A 95 27.43 6.61 -7.20
CA ILE A 95 27.22 7.51 -8.35
C ILE A 95 26.97 8.95 -7.85
N MET A 96 26.14 9.13 -6.83
CA MET A 96 25.89 10.47 -6.26
C MET A 96 27.14 11.12 -5.63
N ARG A 97 28.06 10.32 -5.09
CA ARG A 97 29.27 10.82 -4.42
C ARG A 97 30.43 11.07 -5.37
N SER A 98 30.55 10.27 -6.43
CA SER A 98 31.80 10.19 -7.20
C SER A 98 31.59 9.85 -8.68
N GLY A 99 30.34 9.68 -9.13
CA GLY A 99 30.03 9.45 -10.54
C GLY A 99 30.21 10.71 -11.36
N ASP A 100 30.37 10.53 -12.68
CA ASP A 100 30.36 11.66 -13.60
C ASP A 100 28.93 12.18 -13.85
N GLU A 101 28.82 13.37 -14.43
CA GLU A 101 27.54 14.03 -14.68
C GLU A 101 26.62 13.18 -15.57
N LYS A 102 27.19 12.41 -16.51
CA LYS A 102 26.42 11.54 -17.42
C LYS A 102 25.89 10.31 -16.69
N GLU A 103 26.66 9.73 -15.78
CA GLU A 103 26.23 8.60 -14.95
C GLU A 103 25.13 9.02 -13.97
N ILE A 104 25.26 10.20 -13.37
CA ILE A 104 24.24 10.78 -12.49
C ILE A 104 22.96 11.02 -13.30
N GLU A 105 23.05 11.63 -14.48
CA GLU A 105 21.90 11.89 -15.34
C GLU A 105 21.23 10.59 -15.81
N LYS A 106 22.01 9.59 -16.26
CA LYS A 106 21.48 8.29 -16.72
C LYS A 106 20.76 7.57 -15.59
N MET A 107 21.32 7.57 -14.38
CA MET A 107 20.69 6.97 -13.20
C MET A 107 19.44 7.73 -12.78
N GLY A 108 19.51 9.07 -12.72
CA GLY A 108 18.38 9.93 -12.35
C GLY A 108 17.21 9.70 -13.29
N LYS A 109 17.44 9.80 -14.60
CA LYS A 109 16.41 9.56 -15.63
C LYS A 109 15.80 8.17 -15.51
N TYR A 110 16.60 7.13 -15.26
CA TYR A 110 16.09 5.78 -15.02
C TYR A 110 15.14 5.76 -13.83
N ILE A 111 15.58 6.26 -12.67
CA ILE A 111 14.75 6.27 -11.44
C ILE A 111 13.47 7.09 -11.65
N ASP A 112 13.57 8.25 -12.27
CA ASP A 112 12.46 9.18 -12.47
C ASP A 112 11.38 8.58 -13.36
N GLU A 113 11.72 7.85 -14.44
CA GLU A 113 10.73 7.20 -15.31
C GLU A 113 9.92 6.12 -14.56
N TYR A 114 10.57 5.26 -13.76
CA TYR A 114 9.86 4.26 -12.95
C TYR A 114 9.04 4.90 -11.82
N ARG A 115 9.51 6.04 -11.26
CA ARG A 115 8.75 6.80 -10.25
C ARG A 115 7.56 7.52 -10.86
N ALA A 116 7.71 8.09 -12.05
CA ALA A 116 6.62 8.71 -12.80
C ALA A 116 5.56 7.68 -13.15
N TRP A 117 5.95 6.50 -13.65
CA TRP A 117 5.03 5.41 -13.92
C TRP A 117 4.32 4.91 -12.66
N SER A 118 5.04 4.65 -11.56
CA SER A 118 4.40 4.12 -10.34
C SER A 118 3.48 5.10 -9.63
N ASN A 119 3.67 6.41 -9.82
CA ASN A 119 2.82 7.45 -9.23
C ASN A 119 1.65 7.87 -10.12
N ASP A 120 1.64 7.51 -11.41
CA ASP A 120 0.57 7.84 -12.35
C ASP A 120 -0.28 6.60 -12.68
N HIS A 121 -1.53 6.62 -12.21
CA HIS A 121 -2.49 5.53 -12.41
C HIS A 121 -3.01 5.41 -13.85
N SER A 122 -2.86 6.44 -14.67
CA SER A 122 -3.29 6.41 -16.08
C SER A 122 -2.33 5.61 -16.96
N ARG A 123 -1.10 5.40 -16.50
CA ARG A 123 -0.03 4.73 -17.24
C ARG A 123 -0.17 3.21 -17.11
N GLY A 124 -0.47 2.51 -18.19
CA GLY A 124 -0.62 1.04 -18.17
C GLY A 124 0.70 0.27 -17.98
N ILE A 125 0.62 -1.06 -17.89
CA ILE A 125 1.80 -1.95 -17.86
C ILE A 125 2.59 -1.86 -19.18
N GLU A 126 1.92 -1.62 -20.31
CA GLU A 126 2.57 -1.44 -21.63
C GLU A 126 3.61 -0.30 -21.64
N GLU A 127 3.44 0.71 -20.80
CA GLU A 127 4.43 1.79 -20.68
C GLU A 127 5.64 1.39 -19.85
N LEU A 128 5.48 0.48 -18.90
CA LEU A 128 6.59 -0.12 -18.17
C LEU A 128 7.52 -0.88 -19.12
N GLU A 129 6.95 -1.64 -20.07
CA GLU A 129 7.72 -2.37 -21.09
C GLU A 129 8.49 -1.41 -22.02
N LYS A 130 7.89 -0.26 -22.36
CA LYS A 130 8.57 0.80 -23.14
C LYS A 130 9.73 1.42 -22.37
N ILE A 131 9.55 1.67 -21.07
CA ILE A 131 10.62 2.15 -20.19
C ILE A 131 11.76 1.13 -20.19
N GLU A 132 11.46 -0.16 -19.95
CA GLU A 132 12.46 -1.24 -19.97
C GLU A 132 13.21 -1.29 -21.31
N ALA A 133 12.50 -1.34 -22.44
CA ALA A 133 13.09 -1.37 -23.77
C ALA A 133 13.99 -0.17 -24.07
N SER A 134 13.63 1.02 -23.58
CA SER A 134 14.41 2.25 -23.81
C SER A 134 15.79 2.22 -23.13
N PHE A 135 15.89 1.56 -21.98
CA PHE A 135 17.15 1.48 -21.22
C PHE A 135 17.99 0.24 -21.56
N ASP A 136 17.37 -0.83 -22.07
CA ASP A 136 18.09 -2.00 -22.60
C ASP A 136 18.68 -1.74 -24.00
N ALA A 137 18.02 -0.92 -24.83
CA ALA A 137 18.57 -0.50 -26.13
C ALA A 137 19.77 0.47 -26.04
N THR A 138 20.07 0.98 -24.83
CA THR A 138 21.15 1.96 -24.57
C THR A 138 22.34 1.33 -23.80
N GLN A 139 22.51 0.01 -23.91
CA GLN A 139 23.69 -0.74 -23.46
C GLN A 139 24.60 -1.13 -24.64
#